data_AF-A0A2N8RZ57-F1
#
_entry.id   AF-A0A2N8RZ57-F1
#
_cell.length_a   1.000
_cell.length_b   1.000
_cell.length_c   1.000
_cell.angle_alpha   90.00
_cell.angle_beta   90.00
_cell.angle_gamma   90.00
#
_symmetry.space_group_name_H-M   'P 1'
#
loop_
_entity.id
_entity.type
_entity.pdbx_description
1 polymer ?
#
loop_
_entity_poly.entity_id
_entity_poly.type
_entity_poly.pdbx_seq_one_letter_code
_entity_poly.pdbx_strand_id
1 'polypeptide(L)'
;MRGSINARDLDDALASLDRLGKGLASRALADALNHTANQARLALRAEMESVFDRPTPWTLNSVRIFRAKPSADPEAAVWVQDESGGKNPFSAEDYLLPQVDGGDRITRRSEKYLRDAGILPAGRFVVPAAGARLDAYGNIQKGHMTQILSGLKAMKLSGSDNAATDSRRSLRKGHALAFFVMKRGKTPIGIAERRGKNLAMVLAFVRQPQYRERFKFHDVVRRVAENDAQLEANIDKAIADALAGKLPSLERRR
;
A
#
# COMPACT_ATOMS: atom_id res chain seq x y z
N MET A 1 3.46 11.43 -0.44
CA MET A 1 2.43 12.21 -1.19
C MET A 1 1.50 12.96 -0.22
N ARG A 2 1.27 14.27 -0.38
CA ARG A 2 0.39 15.09 0.52
C ARG A 2 -0.61 15.93 -0.29
N GLY A 3 -1.84 16.03 0.20
CA GLY A 3 -2.84 17.03 -0.24
C GLY A 3 -3.49 17.72 0.98
N SER A 4 -3.84 19.00 0.84
CA SER A 4 -4.36 19.89 1.90
C SER A 4 -5.81 20.32 1.62
N ILE A 5 -6.55 20.70 2.67
CA ILE A 5 -7.97 21.12 2.61
C ILE A 5 -8.17 22.34 3.51
N ASN A 6 -8.79 23.42 2.98
CA ASN A 6 -9.00 24.70 3.65
C ASN A 6 -10.46 25.17 3.44
N ALA A 7 -11.00 26.02 4.32
CA ALA A 7 -12.32 26.63 4.16
C ALA A 7 -12.24 28.15 4.04
N ARG A 8 -13.01 28.73 3.12
CA ARG A 8 -13.25 30.17 2.97
C ARG A 8 -14.77 30.36 2.87
N ASP A 9 -15.30 31.42 3.48
CA ASP A 9 -16.72 31.88 3.40
C ASP A 9 -17.71 31.45 4.52
N LEU A 10 -17.34 31.57 5.81
CA LEU A 10 -18.26 31.32 6.96
C LEU A 10 -18.08 32.24 8.18
N ASP A 11 -17.66 33.49 7.93
CA ASP A 11 -17.16 34.40 8.97
C ASP A 11 -18.20 34.73 10.07
N ASP A 12 -19.47 34.93 9.71
CA ASP A 12 -20.52 35.32 10.66
C ASP A 12 -20.91 34.21 11.66
N ALA A 13 -20.91 32.96 11.19
CA ALA A 13 -21.24 31.81 12.00
C ALA A 13 -20.08 31.46 12.96
N LEU A 14 -18.83 31.58 12.48
CA LEU A 14 -17.63 31.45 13.29
C LEU A 14 -17.54 32.56 14.35
N ALA A 15 -17.85 33.81 13.99
CA ALA A 15 -17.87 34.93 14.94
C ALA A 15 -18.92 34.73 16.05
N SER A 16 -20.07 34.15 15.71
CA SER A 16 -21.10 33.77 16.68
C SER A 16 -20.63 32.68 17.65
N LEU A 17 -19.90 31.67 17.15
CA LEU A 17 -19.30 30.62 18.00
C LEU A 17 -18.25 31.16 18.97
N ASP A 18 -17.41 32.11 18.54
CA ASP A 18 -16.40 32.71 19.43
C ASP A 18 -17.02 33.53 20.57
N ARG A 19 -18.20 34.13 20.35
CA ARG A 19 -18.97 34.78 21.43
C ARG A 19 -19.54 33.77 22.43
N LEU A 20 -19.86 32.55 22.00
CA LEU A 20 -20.43 31.49 22.84
C LEU A 20 -19.37 30.76 23.68
N GLY A 21 -18.12 30.72 23.22
CA GLY A 21 -17.04 30.12 24.00
C GLY A 21 -15.69 30.26 23.32
N LYS A 22 -14.67 30.60 24.11
CA LYS A 22 -13.30 30.77 23.62
C LYS A 22 -12.80 29.49 22.94
N GLY A 23 -12.47 29.60 21.64
CA GLY A 23 -11.94 28.49 20.84
C GLY A 23 -12.98 27.50 20.34
N LEU A 24 -14.28 27.81 20.45
CA LEU A 24 -15.34 26.97 19.90
C LEU A 24 -15.33 26.99 18.36
N ALA A 25 -15.10 28.16 17.76
CA ALA A 25 -14.99 28.31 16.30
C ALA A 25 -13.82 27.49 15.72
N SER A 26 -12.63 27.59 16.31
CA SER A 26 -11.46 26.83 15.85
C SER A 26 -11.62 25.32 16.03
N ARG A 27 -12.36 24.87 17.05
CA ARG A 27 -12.70 23.45 17.23
C ARG A 27 -13.71 22.97 16.18
N ALA A 28 -14.74 23.76 15.89
CA ALA A 28 -15.72 23.43 14.85
C ALA A 28 -15.04 23.35 13.47
N LEU A 29 -14.21 24.34 13.13
CA LEU A 29 -13.48 24.35 11.86
C LEU A 29 -12.53 23.15 11.74
N ALA A 30 -11.76 22.84 12.78
CA ALA A 30 -10.91 21.65 12.79
C ALA A 30 -11.72 20.35 12.62
N ASP A 31 -12.94 20.27 13.18
CA ASP A 31 -13.80 19.10 13.02
C ASP A 31 -14.36 18.97 11.60
N ALA A 32 -14.81 20.07 11.00
CA ALA A 32 -15.25 20.11 9.61
C ALA A 32 -14.16 19.65 8.62
N LEU A 33 -12.91 20.12 8.81
CA LEU A 33 -11.77 19.67 8.01
C LEU A 33 -11.47 18.18 8.22
N ASN A 34 -11.61 17.68 9.45
CA ASN A 34 -11.45 16.26 9.74
C ASN A 34 -12.55 15.40 9.10
N HIS A 35 -13.77 15.90 8.97
CA HIS A 35 -14.85 15.25 8.22
C HIS A 35 -14.53 15.20 6.73
N THR A 36 -14.09 16.31 6.16
CA THR A 36 -13.70 16.42 4.75
C THR A 36 -12.53 15.49 4.42
N ALA A 37 -11.50 15.43 5.26
CA ALA A 37 -10.38 14.50 5.10
C ALA A 37 -10.81 13.03 5.20
N ASN A 38 -11.82 12.70 6.02
CA ASN A 38 -12.39 11.35 6.06
C ASN A 38 -13.12 10.99 4.77
N GLN A 39 -13.89 11.92 4.18
CA GLN A 39 -14.53 11.72 2.89
C GLN A 39 -13.48 11.53 1.78
N ALA A 40 -12.40 12.31 1.79
CA ALA A 40 -11.28 12.13 0.86
C ALA A 40 -10.64 10.74 0.99
N ARG A 41 -10.41 10.26 2.22
CA ARG A 41 -9.90 8.89 2.46
C ARG A 41 -10.85 7.81 1.92
N LEU A 42 -12.16 7.98 2.08
CA LEU A 42 -13.15 7.05 1.55
C LEU A 42 -13.17 7.04 0.01
N ALA A 43 -13.09 8.23 -0.61
CA ALA A 43 -13.02 8.37 -2.06
C ALA A 43 -11.74 7.72 -2.62
N LEU A 44 -10.59 7.94 -1.97
CA LEU A 44 -9.32 7.28 -2.34
C LEU A 44 -9.40 5.77 -2.19
N ARG A 45 -10.07 5.27 -1.14
CA ARG A 45 -10.30 3.83 -0.95
C ARG A 45 -11.14 3.24 -2.09
N ALA A 46 -12.22 3.91 -2.49
CA ALA A 46 -13.05 3.50 -3.61
C ALA A 46 -12.29 3.53 -4.95
N GLU A 47 -11.46 4.56 -5.16
CA GLU A 47 -10.58 4.64 -6.34
C GLU A 47 -9.62 3.43 -6.38
N MET A 48 -8.97 3.11 -5.26
CA MET A 48 -8.10 1.93 -5.16
C MET A 48 -8.85 0.61 -5.44
N GLU A 49 -10.07 0.47 -4.96
CA GLU A 49 -10.93 -0.71 -5.24
C GLU A 49 -11.29 -0.81 -6.73
N SER A 50 -11.42 0.31 -7.43
CA SER A 50 -11.73 0.38 -8.86
C SER A 50 -10.51 0.10 -9.75
N VAL A 51 -9.36 0.72 -9.44
CA VAL A 51 -8.20 0.71 -10.33
C VAL A 51 -7.25 -0.47 -10.10
N PHE A 52 -7.30 -1.14 -8.95
CA PHE A 52 -6.43 -2.27 -8.63
C PHE A 52 -7.15 -3.62 -8.76
N ASP A 53 -6.43 -4.63 -9.25
CA ASP A 53 -6.92 -6.02 -9.23
C ASP A 53 -6.73 -6.60 -7.82
N ARG A 54 -7.85 -6.90 -7.14
CA ARG A 54 -7.91 -7.55 -5.82
C ARG A 54 -6.93 -6.94 -4.78
N PRO A 55 -7.02 -5.63 -4.49
CA PRO A 55 -6.14 -4.98 -3.53
C PRO A 55 -6.29 -5.59 -2.14
N THR A 56 -5.17 -5.72 -1.43
CA THR A 56 -5.20 -6.26 -0.05
C THR A 56 -5.85 -5.26 0.91
N PRO A 57 -6.46 -5.71 2.03
CA PRO A 57 -6.94 -4.79 3.07
C PRO A 57 -5.84 -3.86 3.59
N TRP A 58 -4.59 -4.32 3.62
CA TRP A 58 -3.46 -3.48 4.01
C TRP A 58 -3.24 -2.33 3.02
N THR A 59 -3.33 -2.58 1.71
CA THR A 59 -3.29 -1.54 0.67
C THR A 59 -4.47 -0.58 0.80
N LEU A 60 -5.70 -1.10 0.97
CA LEU A 60 -6.90 -0.26 1.09
C LEU A 60 -6.91 0.62 2.34
N ASN A 61 -6.27 0.16 3.42
CA ASN A 61 -6.18 0.88 4.69
C ASN A 61 -4.87 1.68 4.84
N SER A 62 -4.09 1.82 3.77
CA SER A 62 -2.82 2.54 3.77
C SER A 62 -2.98 4.07 3.83
N VAL A 63 -4.15 4.58 3.44
CA VAL A 63 -4.44 6.01 3.45
C VAL A 63 -4.74 6.46 4.88
N ARG A 64 -3.93 7.40 5.36
CA ARG A 64 -3.96 7.96 6.70
C ARG A 64 -4.34 9.43 6.66
N ILE A 65 -4.85 9.93 7.79
CA ILE A 65 -5.27 11.32 7.95
C ILE A 65 -4.43 11.94 9.06
N PHE A 66 -3.71 13.01 8.73
CA PHE A 66 -3.23 13.95 9.73
C PHE A 66 -4.39 14.89 10.07
N ARG A 67 -4.93 14.68 11.27
CA ARG A 67 -6.12 15.40 11.71
C ARG A 67 -5.79 16.87 11.99
N ALA A 68 -6.68 17.75 11.56
CA ALA A 68 -6.66 19.15 11.98
C ALA A 68 -6.79 19.28 13.49
N LYS A 69 -5.98 20.17 14.05
CA LYS A 69 -6.04 20.61 15.45
C LYS A 69 -6.67 22.01 15.47
N PRO A 70 -7.37 22.40 16.56
CA PRO A 70 -7.87 23.76 16.70
C PRO A 70 -6.71 24.77 16.71
N SER A 71 -6.68 25.64 15.71
CA SER A 71 -5.68 26.71 15.53
C SER A 71 -6.31 27.87 14.77
N ALA A 72 -5.57 28.97 14.60
CA ALA A 72 -6.01 30.11 13.79
C ALA A 72 -6.16 29.73 12.30
N ASP A 73 -5.31 28.83 11.82
CA ASP A 73 -5.37 28.26 10.48
C ASP A 73 -5.26 26.73 10.62
N PRO A 74 -6.39 26.02 10.79
CA PRO A 74 -6.39 24.57 10.93
C PRO A 74 -6.22 23.92 9.56
N GLU A 75 -5.40 22.87 9.50
CA GLU A 75 -5.16 22.10 8.28
C GLU A 75 -5.34 20.61 8.57
N ALA A 76 -6.07 19.90 7.70
CA ALA A 76 -6.07 18.45 7.64
C ALA A 76 -5.36 17.98 6.38
N ALA A 77 -4.60 16.89 6.48
CA ALA A 77 -3.90 16.31 5.35
C ALA A 77 -4.16 14.81 5.21
N VAL A 78 -4.20 14.35 3.97
CA VAL A 78 -4.29 12.92 3.63
C VAL A 78 -2.95 12.46 3.06
N TRP A 79 -2.51 11.29 3.49
CA TRP A 79 -1.21 10.72 3.10
C TRP A 79 -1.28 9.20 3.00
N VAL A 80 -0.29 8.60 2.34
CA VAL A 80 -0.11 7.15 2.27
C VAL A 80 0.94 6.75 3.30
N GLN A 81 0.68 5.69 4.07
CA GLN A 81 1.60 5.21 5.11
C GLN A 81 2.99 4.88 4.54
N ASP A 82 4.00 5.62 5.02
CA ASP A 82 5.42 5.49 4.68
C ASP A 82 6.20 4.56 5.64
N GLU A 83 5.58 4.17 6.76
CA GLU A 83 6.16 3.23 7.70
C GLU A 83 6.02 1.77 7.24
N SER A 84 7.12 1.03 7.33
CA SER A 84 7.13 -0.41 7.09
C SER A 84 6.44 -1.18 8.21
N GLY A 85 5.61 -2.17 7.88
CA GLY A 85 4.87 -2.97 8.87
C GLY A 85 5.56 -4.28 9.24
N GLY A 86 5.86 -4.48 10.53
CA GLY A 86 6.34 -5.77 11.06
C GLY A 86 7.68 -6.22 10.46
N LYS A 87 7.72 -7.41 9.83
CA LYS A 87 8.92 -7.94 9.17
C LYS A 87 9.04 -7.55 7.68
N ASN A 88 8.08 -6.79 7.16
CA ASN A 88 8.11 -6.33 5.77
C ASN A 88 8.96 -5.05 5.73
N PRO A 89 10.07 -4.99 4.97
CA PRO A 89 10.92 -3.80 4.92
C PRO A 89 10.35 -2.68 4.06
N PHE A 90 9.22 -2.90 3.40
CA PHE A 90 8.60 -1.94 2.47
C PHE A 90 7.31 -1.35 3.06
N SER A 91 7.10 -0.06 2.83
CA SER A 91 5.90 0.70 3.22
C SER A 91 4.80 0.60 2.18
N ALA A 92 3.61 1.14 2.46
CA ALA A 92 2.54 1.17 1.47
C ALA A 92 2.86 2.17 0.35
N GLU A 93 3.53 3.28 0.71
CA GLU A 93 4.02 4.26 -0.24
C GLU A 93 4.96 3.64 -1.27
N ASP A 94 5.88 2.74 -0.88
CA ASP A 94 6.79 2.07 -1.81
C ASP A 94 6.09 1.32 -2.96
N TYR A 95 4.87 0.81 -2.71
CA TYR A 95 4.09 0.09 -3.71
C TYR A 95 3.10 0.99 -4.47
N LEU A 96 2.59 2.03 -3.81
CA LEU A 96 1.56 2.92 -4.36
C LEU A 96 2.16 4.09 -5.15
N LEU A 97 3.32 4.61 -4.75
CA LEU A 97 3.96 5.76 -5.41
C LEU A 97 4.16 5.53 -6.92
N PRO A 98 4.64 4.35 -7.40
CA PRO A 98 4.73 4.11 -8.84
C PRO A 98 3.38 4.04 -9.56
N GLN A 99 2.27 3.85 -8.84
CA GLN A 99 0.92 3.90 -9.41
C GLN A 99 0.35 5.34 -9.46
N VAL A 100 0.96 6.27 -8.72
CA VAL A 100 0.57 7.70 -8.71
C VAL A 100 1.47 8.48 -9.65
N ASP A 101 2.78 8.47 -9.42
CA ASP A 101 3.73 9.29 -10.19
C ASP A 101 4.28 8.54 -11.43
N GLY A 102 3.93 7.27 -11.56
CA GLY A 102 4.56 6.37 -12.53
C GLY A 102 5.97 5.94 -12.10
N GLY A 103 6.67 5.28 -13.02
CA GLY A 103 8.07 4.93 -12.85
C GLY A 103 8.32 3.47 -12.44
N ASP A 104 9.45 3.28 -11.77
CA ASP A 104 10.05 1.97 -11.60
C ASP A 104 9.51 1.21 -10.39
N ARG A 105 9.30 -0.10 -10.58
CA ARG A 105 8.92 -1.00 -9.49
C ARG A 105 10.09 -1.25 -8.54
N ILE A 106 9.84 -1.14 -7.23
CA ILE A 106 10.80 -1.59 -6.21
C ILE A 106 11.20 -3.07 -6.40
N THR A 107 12.45 -3.40 -6.13
CA THR A 107 12.92 -4.79 -6.22
C THR A 107 12.45 -5.60 -5.01
N ARG A 108 11.84 -6.78 -5.24
CA ARG A 108 11.39 -7.65 -4.14
C ARG A 108 12.58 -8.37 -3.51
N ARG A 109 12.49 -8.66 -2.21
CA ARG A 109 13.52 -9.45 -1.50
C ARG A 109 13.78 -10.82 -2.14
N SER A 110 12.75 -11.49 -2.66
CA SER A 110 12.90 -12.76 -3.39
C SER A 110 13.73 -12.61 -4.65
N GLU A 111 13.57 -11.50 -5.38
CA GLU A 111 14.39 -11.21 -6.57
C GLU A 111 15.83 -10.94 -6.20
N LYS A 112 16.08 -10.27 -5.06
CA LYS A 112 17.43 -10.12 -4.51
C LYS A 112 18.08 -11.49 -4.26
N TYR A 113 17.41 -12.41 -3.57
CA TYR A 113 17.98 -13.76 -3.36
C TYR A 113 18.28 -14.49 -4.66
N LEU A 114 17.37 -14.44 -5.63
CA LEU A 114 17.58 -15.09 -6.92
C LEU A 114 18.75 -14.46 -7.68
N ARG A 115 18.96 -13.14 -7.57
CA ARG A 115 20.07 -12.43 -8.21
C ARG A 115 21.39 -12.75 -7.53
N ASP A 116 21.44 -12.71 -6.20
CA ASP A 116 22.62 -13.05 -5.40
C ASP A 116 23.04 -14.52 -5.64
N ALA A 117 22.09 -15.40 -5.95
CA ALA A 117 22.34 -16.79 -6.33
C ALA A 117 22.73 -16.98 -7.81
N GLY A 118 22.82 -15.91 -8.61
CA GLY A 118 23.15 -15.97 -10.04
C GLY A 118 22.03 -16.53 -10.93
N ILE A 119 20.80 -16.64 -10.41
CA ILE A 119 19.65 -17.25 -11.10
C ILE A 119 18.88 -16.19 -11.89
N LEU A 120 18.60 -15.04 -11.29
CA LEU A 120 17.89 -13.93 -11.92
C LEU A 120 18.91 -12.98 -12.60
N PRO A 121 18.88 -12.84 -13.94
CA PRO A 121 19.80 -11.94 -14.62
C PRO A 121 19.62 -10.46 -14.22
N ALA A 122 20.66 -9.65 -14.42
CA ALA A 122 20.57 -8.20 -14.25
C ALA A 122 19.48 -7.60 -15.17
N GLY A 123 18.76 -6.59 -14.69
CA GLY A 123 17.65 -5.94 -15.41
C GLY A 123 16.40 -6.83 -15.61
N ARG A 124 16.38 -8.05 -15.06
CA ARG A 124 15.21 -8.92 -15.07
C ARG A 124 14.47 -8.89 -13.74
N PHE A 125 13.17 -9.10 -13.84
CA PHE A 125 12.21 -9.14 -12.74
C PHE A 125 11.38 -10.41 -12.83
N VAL A 126 10.76 -10.76 -11.71
CA VAL A 126 9.98 -11.98 -11.55
C VAL A 126 8.50 -11.65 -11.48
N VAL A 127 7.72 -12.33 -12.31
CA VAL A 127 6.25 -12.33 -12.24
C VAL A 127 5.73 -13.76 -12.06
N PRO A 128 4.56 -13.95 -11.42
CA PRO A 128 3.94 -15.26 -11.34
C PRO A 128 3.66 -15.82 -12.75
N ALA A 129 3.86 -17.13 -12.92
CA ALA A 129 3.48 -17.85 -14.14
C ALA A 129 2.36 -18.87 -13.83
N ALA A 130 1.87 -19.60 -14.84
CA ALA A 130 0.68 -20.45 -14.71
C ALA A 130 0.75 -21.52 -13.59
N GLY A 131 1.95 -21.99 -13.22
CA GLY A 131 2.15 -22.93 -12.12
C GLY A 131 2.22 -22.28 -10.73
N ALA A 132 2.22 -20.95 -10.64
CA ALA A 132 2.30 -20.25 -9.37
C ALA A 132 1.01 -20.44 -8.56
N ARG A 133 1.13 -21.02 -7.36
CA ARG A 133 0.06 -20.95 -6.36
C ARG A 133 -0.06 -19.52 -5.84
N LEU A 134 -1.20 -18.90 -6.14
CA LEU A 134 -1.54 -17.57 -5.70
C LEU A 134 -2.45 -17.61 -4.47
N ASP A 135 -2.43 -16.56 -3.67
CA ASP A 135 -3.44 -16.30 -2.65
C ASP A 135 -4.66 -15.59 -3.25
N ALA A 136 -5.66 -15.29 -2.41
CA ALA A 136 -6.90 -14.63 -2.83
C ALA A 136 -6.66 -13.25 -3.51
N TYR A 137 -5.52 -12.62 -3.25
CA TYR A 137 -5.14 -11.30 -3.77
C TYR A 137 -4.23 -11.41 -5.00
N GLY A 138 -4.04 -12.61 -5.56
CA GLY A 138 -3.18 -12.82 -6.73
C GLY A 138 -1.68 -12.76 -6.44
N ASN A 139 -1.26 -12.69 -5.17
CA ASN A 139 0.14 -12.74 -4.80
C ASN A 139 0.62 -14.19 -4.71
N ILE A 140 1.89 -14.46 -5.00
CA ILE A 140 2.45 -15.80 -4.79
C ILE A 140 2.40 -16.13 -3.31
N GLN A 141 1.81 -17.28 -2.97
CA GLN A 141 1.71 -17.74 -1.58
C GLN A 141 3.10 -17.78 -0.94
N LYS A 142 3.23 -17.20 0.25
CA LYS A 142 4.51 -17.13 0.98
C LYS A 142 5.19 -18.49 1.09
N GLY A 143 4.44 -19.53 1.43
CA GLY A 143 4.94 -20.91 1.50
C GLY A 143 5.50 -21.40 0.17
N HIS A 144 4.83 -21.10 -0.95
CA HIS A 144 5.29 -21.49 -2.28
C HIS A 144 6.59 -20.76 -2.66
N MET A 145 6.67 -19.44 -2.44
CA MET A 145 7.90 -18.69 -2.67
C MET A 145 9.06 -19.24 -1.84
N THR A 146 8.84 -19.57 -0.56
CA THR A 146 9.86 -20.20 0.28
C THR A 146 10.32 -21.56 -0.27
N GLN A 147 9.39 -22.39 -0.76
CA GLN A 147 9.73 -23.68 -1.36
C GLN A 147 10.57 -23.52 -2.62
N ILE A 148 10.23 -22.56 -3.49
CA ILE A 148 10.99 -22.24 -4.69
C ILE A 148 12.41 -21.82 -4.32
N LEU A 149 12.56 -20.83 -3.44
CA LEU A 149 13.87 -20.32 -3.02
C LEU A 149 14.71 -21.39 -2.30
N SER A 150 14.06 -22.25 -1.51
CA SER A 150 14.71 -23.36 -0.81
C SER A 150 15.21 -24.42 -1.79
N GLY A 151 14.38 -24.84 -2.75
CA GLY A 151 14.75 -25.82 -3.77
C GLY A 151 15.91 -25.34 -4.66
N LEU A 152 15.91 -24.05 -4.99
CA LEU A 152 17.00 -23.42 -5.75
C LEU A 152 18.26 -23.11 -4.92
N LYS A 153 18.25 -23.40 -3.61
CA LYS A 153 19.33 -23.04 -2.67
C LYS A 153 19.70 -21.54 -2.72
N ALA A 154 18.70 -20.68 -2.99
CA ALA A 154 18.88 -19.25 -3.21
C ALA A 154 18.88 -18.42 -1.90
N MET A 155 18.35 -18.96 -0.80
CA MET A 155 18.40 -18.32 0.52
C MET A 155 19.74 -18.57 1.19
N LYS A 156 20.77 -17.79 0.85
CA LYS A 156 22.06 -17.78 1.52
C LYS A 156 22.12 -16.64 2.55
N LEU A 157 21.32 -16.74 3.61
CA LEU A 157 21.48 -15.85 4.77
C LEU A 157 22.51 -16.50 5.71
N SER A 158 23.51 -15.74 6.13
CA SER A 158 24.39 -16.15 7.23
C SER A 158 23.52 -16.51 8.44
N GLY A 159 23.64 -17.76 8.93
CA GLY A 159 22.83 -18.29 10.04
C GLY A 159 21.41 -18.76 9.70
N SER A 160 21.05 -18.97 8.42
CA SER A 160 19.72 -19.48 8.03
C SER A 160 19.76 -20.90 7.43
N ASP A 161 19.16 -21.87 8.14
CA ASP A 161 19.02 -23.27 7.70
C ASP A 161 17.82 -23.53 6.76
N ASN A 162 17.33 -22.49 6.08
CA ASN A 162 16.08 -22.58 5.30
C ASN A 162 16.27 -23.09 3.86
N ALA A 163 17.51 -23.19 3.38
CA ALA A 163 17.82 -23.75 2.07
C ALA A 163 17.66 -25.28 2.06
N ALA A 164 17.40 -25.87 0.89
CA ALA A 164 17.38 -27.32 0.78
C ALA A 164 18.79 -27.90 1.07
N THR A 165 18.83 -28.98 1.84
CA THR A 165 20.05 -29.67 2.32
C THR A 165 19.96 -31.16 1.99
N ASP A 166 21.03 -31.92 2.24
CA ASP A 166 21.03 -33.37 2.01
C ASP A 166 20.46 -34.17 3.20
N SER A 167 19.86 -33.48 4.17
CA SER A 167 19.19 -34.12 5.30
C SER A 167 17.97 -34.93 4.84
N ARG A 168 17.70 -36.06 5.52
CA ARG A 168 16.51 -36.90 5.27
C ARG A 168 15.20 -36.11 5.23
N ARG A 169 15.08 -35.10 6.10
CA ARG A 169 13.92 -34.20 6.16
C ARG A 169 13.77 -33.39 4.87
N SER A 170 14.86 -32.84 4.34
CA SER A 170 14.84 -31.99 3.16
C SER A 170 14.62 -32.80 1.89
N LEU A 171 15.26 -33.97 1.77
CA LEU A 171 15.01 -34.94 0.70
C LEU A 171 13.54 -35.38 0.67
N ARG A 172 12.94 -35.65 1.83
CA ARG A 172 11.49 -35.97 1.93
C ARG A 172 10.58 -34.84 1.44
N LYS A 173 10.97 -33.57 1.61
CA LYS A 173 10.22 -32.43 1.05
C LYS A 173 10.39 -32.30 -0.46
N GLY A 174 11.53 -32.77 -1.00
CA GLY A 174 11.79 -32.89 -2.44
C GLY A 174 11.91 -31.57 -3.19
N HIS A 175 12.06 -30.43 -2.51
CA HIS A 175 12.08 -29.11 -3.17
C HIS A 175 13.26 -28.95 -4.13
N ALA A 176 14.44 -29.44 -3.76
CA ALA A 176 15.63 -29.38 -4.61
C ALA A 176 15.50 -30.18 -5.92
N LEU A 177 14.68 -31.24 -5.91
CA LEU A 177 14.39 -32.05 -7.10
C LEU A 177 13.25 -31.46 -7.94
N ALA A 178 12.38 -30.65 -7.32
CA ALA A 178 11.19 -30.11 -7.95
C ALA A 178 11.44 -28.81 -8.73
N PHE A 179 12.25 -27.90 -8.19
CA PHE A 179 12.42 -26.55 -8.76
C PHE A 179 13.74 -26.39 -9.51
N PHE A 180 13.68 -25.80 -10.71
CA PHE A 180 14.86 -25.55 -11.54
C PHE A 180 14.68 -24.33 -12.45
N VAL A 181 15.81 -23.78 -12.91
CA VAL A 181 15.82 -22.65 -13.86
C VAL A 181 15.47 -23.16 -15.25
N MET A 182 14.37 -22.65 -15.81
CA MET A 182 13.97 -22.92 -17.18
C MET A 182 14.72 -21.99 -18.13
N LYS A 183 15.30 -22.54 -19.19
CA LYS A 183 16.08 -21.80 -20.19
C LYS A 183 15.51 -21.99 -21.59
N ARG A 184 15.66 -20.98 -22.44
CA ARG A 184 15.49 -21.06 -23.89
C ARG A 184 16.87 -20.86 -24.53
N GLY A 185 17.44 -21.94 -25.05
CA GLY A 185 18.87 -21.97 -25.37
C GLY A 185 19.71 -21.65 -24.13
N LYS A 186 20.59 -20.65 -24.22
CA LYS A 186 21.42 -20.19 -23.10
C LYS A 186 20.71 -19.20 -22.16
N THR A 187 19.55 -18.67 -22.54
CA THR A 187 18.87 -17.58 -21.82
C THR A 187 17.93 -18.12 -20.74
N PRO A 188 18.10 -17.76 -19.46
CA PRO A 188 17.10 -18.02 -18.42
C PRO A 188 15.80 -17.27 -18.71
N ILE A 189 14.68 -17.99 -18.73
CA ILE A 189 13.35 -17.41 -19.00
C ILE A 189 12.41 -17.48 -17.79
N GLY A 190 12.78 -18.24 -16.77
CA GLY A 190 11.95 -18.40 -15.57
C GLY A 190 12.41 -19.55 -14.69
N ILE A 191 11.56 -19.90 -13.72
CA ILE A 191 11.70 -21.05 -12.84
C ILE A 191 10.50 -21.95 -13.07
N ALA A 192 10.76 -23.25 -13.19
CA ALA A 192 9.74 -24.27 -13.33
C ALA A 192 9.71 -25.21 -12.12
N GLU A 193 8.55 -25.80 -11.90
CA GLU A 193 8.32 -26.89 -10.96
C GLU A 193 8.00 -28.16 -11.75
N ARG A 194 8.65 -29.27 -11.39
CA ARG A 194 8.34 -30.61 -11.86
C ARG A 194 7.98 -31.50 -10.68
N ARG A 195 6.79 -32.11 -10.73
CA ARG A 195 6.37 -33.17 -9.80
C ARG A 195 5.75 -34.32 -10.56
N GLY A 196 6.45 -35.46 -10.58
CA GLY A 196 6.07 -36.59 -11.44
C GLY A 196 6.03 -36.16 -12.91
N LYS A 197 4.89 -36.40 -13.57
CA LYS A 197 4.66 -36.01 -14.97
C LYS A 197 4.29 -34.53 -15.15
N ASN A 198 3.93 -33.83 -14.09
CA ASN A 198 3.49 -32.44 -14.17
C ASN A 198 4.70 -31.50 -14.23
N LEU A 199 4.75 -30.66 -15.25
CA LEU A 199 5.74 -29.60 -15.42
C LEU A 199 5.01 -28.28 -15.67
N ALA A 200 5.30 -27.26 -14.86
CA ALA A 200 4.76 -25.92 -15.04
C ALA A 200 5.79 -24.84 -14.73
N MET A 201 5.77 -23.74 -15.47
CA MET A 201 6.52 -22.54 -15.08
C MET A 201 5.81 -21.89 -13.89
N VAL A 202 6.55 -21.68 -12.79
CA VAL A 202 6.03 -21.06 -11.57
C VAL A 202 6.42 -19.58 -11.48
N LEU A 203 7.54 -19.18 -12.09
CA LEU A 203 7.97 -17.79 -12.15
C LEU A 203 8.50 -17.48 -13.54
N ALA A 204 8.10 -16.37 -14.15
CA ALA A 204 8.62 -15.90 -15.42
C ALA A 204 9.60 -14.73 -15.23
N PHE A 205 10.67 -14.69 -16.02
CA PHE A 205 11.66 -13.62 -16.01
C PHE A 205 11.36 -12.59 -17.09
N VAL A 206 10.84 -11.45 -16.67
CA VAL A 206 10.45 -10.34 -17.55
C VAL A 206 11.46 -9.19 -17.49
N ARG A 207 11.39 -8.29 -18.46
CA ARG A 207 12.05 -6.98 -18.35
C ARG A 207 11.37 -6.15 -17.26
N GLN A 208 12.01 -5.06 -16.84
CA GLN A 208 11.46 -4.13 -15.85
C GLN A 208 10.02 -3.72 -16.21
N PRO A 209 9.04 -3.99 -15.32
CA PRO A 209 7.70 -3.45 -15.47
C PRO A 209 7.77 -1.93 -15.35
N GLN A 210 7.20 -1.23 -16.34
CA GLN A 210 7.02 0.22 -16.32
C GLN A 210 5.57 0.51 -15.93
N TYR A 211 5.37 1.15 -14.78
CA TYR A 211 4.03 1.53 -14.35
C TYR A 211 3.67 2.90 -14.91
N ARG A 212 2.42 2.99 -15.38
CA ARG A 212 1.77 4.25 -15.70
C ARG A 212 0.97 4.69 -14.48
N GLU A 213 0.74 5.99 -14.35
CA GLU A 213 -0.21 6.54 -13.40
C GLU A 213 -1.58 5.85 -13.60
N ARG A 214 -2.08 5.24 -12.53
CA ARG A 214 -3.39 4.56 -12.45
C ARG A 214 -4.21 5.04 -11.27
N PHE A 215 -3.56 5.49 -10.20
CA PHE A 215 -4.20 5.94 -8.98
C PHE A 215 -4.09 7.46 -8.92
N LYS A 216 -5.17 8.15 -9.26
CA LYS A 216 -5.23 9.63 -9.34
C LYS A 216 -5.35 10.27 -7.95
N PHE A 217 -4.39 9.98 -7.06
CA PHE A 217 -4.42 10.38 -5.66
C PHE A 217 -4.67 11.89 -5.50
N HIS A 218 -3.87 12.71 -6.19
CA HIS A 218 -3.94 14.16 -6.08
C HIS A 218 -5.27 14.72 -6.60
N ASP A 219 -5.79 14.19 -7.71
CA ASP A 219 -7.05 14.65 -8.28
C ASP A 219 -8.26 14.28 -7.42
N VAL A 220 -8.24 13.09 -6.80
CA VAL A 220 -9.31 12.67 -5.89
C VAL A 220 -9.33 13.55 -4.65
N VAL A 221 -8.17 13.82 -4.04
CA VAL A 221 -8.09 14.71 -2.86
C VAL A 221 -8.55 16.12 -3.23
N ARG A 222 -8.06 16.66 -4.35
CA ARG A 222 -8.42 18.00 -4.83
C ARG A 222 -9.91 18.14 -5.06
N ARG A 223 -10.53 17.18 -5.76
CA ARG A 223 -11.97 17.18 -6.04
C ARG A 223 -12.82 17.20 -4.76
N VAL A 224 -12.37 16.54 -3.71
CA VAL A 224 -13.07 16.55 -2.41
C VAL A 224 -12.82 17.85 -1.66
N ALA A 225 -11.61 18.40 -1.74
CA ALA A 225 -11.23 19.65 -1.09
C ALA A 225 -11.93 20.88 -1.69
N GLU A 226 -12.10 20.89 -3.02
CA GLU A 226 -12.71 21.97 -3.81
C GLU A 226 -14.22 21.79 -4.00
N ASN A 227 -14.85 20.85 -3.28
CA ASN A 227 -16.29 20.67 -3.32
C ASN A 227 -16.96 21.55 -2.26
N ASP A 228 -17.25 22.80 -2.63
CA ASP A 228 -17.81 23.83 -1.74
C ASP A 228 -19.05 23.34 -1.01
N ALA A 229 -20.03 22.76 -1.72
CA ALA A 229 -21.26 22.25 -1.11
C ALA A 229 -21.01 21.17 -0.04
N GLN A 230 -20.00 20.31 -0.25
CA GLN A 230 -19.64 19.28 0.72
C GLN A 230 -18.90 19.87 1.92
N LEU A 231 -18.06 20.88 1.68
CA LEU A 231 -17.34 21.58 2.73
C LEU A 231 -18.28 22.39 3.62
N GLU A 232 -19.20 23.16 3.02
CA GLU A 232 -20.27 23.88 3.72
C GLU A 232 -21.09 22.93 4.60
N ALA A 233 -21.55 21.79 4.05
CA ALA A 233 -22.31 20.81 4.82
C ALA A 233 -21.52 20.23 6.03
N ASN A 234 -20.20 20.05 5.88
CA ASN A 234 -19.35 19.61 6.98
C ASN A 234 -19.16 20.71 8.04
N ILE A 235 -19.12 21.97 7.62
CA ILE A 235 -19.01 23.10 8.55
C ILE A 235 -20.34 23.28 9.31
N ASP A 236 -21.48 23.28 8.63
CA ASP A 236 -22.80 23.35 9.26
C ASP A 236 -22.98 22.25 10.31
N LYS A 237 -22.59 21.02 9.95
CA LYS A 237 -22.57 19.90 10.88
C LYS A 237 -21.69 20.18 12.10
N ALA A 238 -20.46 20.65 11.89
CA ALA A 238 -19.52 20.93 12.97
C ALA A 238 -20.01 22.07 13.89
N ILE A 239 -20.67 23.08 13.34
CA ILE A 239 -21.32 24.16 14.10
C ILE A 239 -22.46 23.59 14.94
N ALA A 240 -23.33 22.76 14.35
CA ALA A 240 -24.41 22.11 15.08
C ALA A 240 -23.88 21.22 16.23
N ASP A 241 -22.81 20.46 15.97
CA ASP A 241 -22.15 19.63 16.98
C ASP A 241 -21.47 20.50 18.06
N ALA A 242 -20.96 21.68 17.71
CA ALA A 242 -20.42 22.66 18.66
C ALA A 242 -21.50 23.19 19.61
N LEU A 243 -22.64 23.63 19.05
CA LEU A 243 -23.78 24.15 19.81
C LEU A 243 -24.41 23.07 20.71
N ALA A 244 -24.39 21.80 20.26
CA ALA A 244 -24.89 20.67 21.04
C ALA A 244 -23.88 20.09 22.04
N GLY A 245 -22.65 20.63 22.14
CA GLY A 245 -21.60 20.10 23.01
C GLY A 245 -21.07 18.71 22.61
N LYS A 246 -21.25 18.31 21.35
CA LYS A 246 -20.88 16.99 20.79
C LYS A 246 -19.53 16.97 20.10
N LEU A 247 -18.81 18.10 20.03
CA LEU A 247 -17.49 18.15 19.44
C LEU A 247 -16.52 17.17 20.14
N PRO A 248 -15.62 16.51 19.39
CA PRO A 248 -14.65 15.59 19.97
C PRO A 248 -13.80 16.25 21.07
N SER A 249 -13.45 15.47 22.10
CA SER A 249 -12.56 15.92 23.17
C SER A 249 -11.10 16.03 22.70
N LEU A 250 -10.36 16.97 23.30
CA LEU A 250 -8.95 17.23 22.96
C LEU A 250 -8.01 16.12 23.47
N GLU A 251 -8.40 15.40 24.52
CA GLU A 251 -7.51 14.51 25.29
C GLU A 251 -7.25 13.12 24.68
N ARG A 252 -7.96 12.71 23.63
CA ARG A 252 -7.83 11.35 23.05
C ARG A 252 -6.92 11.23 21.82
N ARG A 253 -6.16 12.26 21.47
CA ARG A 253 -5.46 12.34 20.18
C ARG A 253 -3.93 12.26 20.34
N ARG A 254 -3.43 11.05 20.62
CA ARG A 254 -2.06 10.64 20.27
C ARG A 254 -2.09 9.90 18.93
#